data_AF-A0A7K2J1D2-F1
#
_entry.id   AF-A0A7K2J1D2-F1
#
_cell.length_a   1.000
_cell.length_b   1.000
_cell.length_c   1.000
_cell.angle_alpha   90.00
_cell.angle_beta   90.00
_cell.angle_gamma   90.00
#
_symmetry.space_group_name_H-M   'P 1'
#
loop_
_entity.id
_entity.type
_entity.pdbx_description
1 polymer ?
#
loop_
_entity_poly.entity_id
_entity_poly.type
_entity_poly.pdbx_seq_one_letter_code
_entity_poly.pdbx_strand_id
1 'polypeptide(L)'
;MATAYHRRFAAGADRSARLDTVERELLSALPLDGYPHLIVALTPEIPGEMVMNSESFDRYRTELQGVSLLIQEEDAFTTIRVGSRRLIATDGHPDGMSHHSHCELHRDGSGTFAQRVPLRFMDIDYKRFTWLPPDLMVWLLMSALNILALHARDRTGATGTALIRAALVQSPPRQPDDPSRRAFPFPLIVDYGVDEVPLSTQSCTHADGEAVALLDDLAIEGPALVQATSQLADEIVQASGIAEALPVTSAGELRQAGWGVSLRNAMTKWARAHGINVVSA
;
A
#
# COMPACT_ATOMS: atom_id res chain seq x y z
N MET A 1 -0.98 -29.11 26.91
CA MET A 1 -0.13 -28.27 26.04
C MET A 1 -0.40 -28.44 24.54
N ALA A 2 -0.70 -29.64 24.02
CA ALA A 2 -1.00 -29.85 22.59
C ALA A 2 -2.19 -29.03 22.04
N THR A 3 -3.25 -28.82 22.82
CA THR A 3 -4.48 -28.13 22.37
C THR A 3 -4.29 -26.61 22.18
N ALA A 4 -3.42 -25.98 22.97
CA ALA A 4 -3.13 -24.54 22.85
C ALA A 4 -2.23 -24.25 21.64
N TYR A 5 -1.26 -25.12 21.36
CA TYR A 5 -0.42 -25.05 20.17
C TYR A 5 -1.25 -25.25 18.89
N HIS A 6 -2.15 -26.24 18.89
CA HIS A 6 -3.00 -26.51 17.72
C HIS A 6 -3.95 -25.35 17.41
N ARG A 7 -4.54 -24.72 18.44
CA ARG A 7 -5.38 -23.51 18.27
C ARG A 7 -4.60 -22.33 17.69
N ARG A 8 -3.36 -22.12 18.12
CA ARG A 8 -2.52 -21.02 17.62
C ARG A 8 -2.09 -21.27 16.16
N PHE A 9 -1.81 -22.52 15.80
CA PHE A 9 -1.52 -22.88 14.41
C PHE A 9 -2.75 -22.72 13.50
N ALA A 10 -3.93 -23.17 13.95
CA ALA A 10 -5.18 -22.99 13.22
C ALA A 10 -5.53 -21.50 13.03
N ALA A 11 -5.42 -20.69 14.09
CA ALA A 11 -5.66 -19.24 14.02
C ALA A 11 -4.69 -18.51 13.08
N GLY A 12 -3.43 -18.97 12.99
CA GLY A 12 -2.46 -18.47 12.01
C GLY A 12 -2.85 -18.82 10.58
N ALA A 13 -3.22 -20.08 10.33
CA ALA A 13 -3.66 -20.55 9.01
C ALA A 13 -4.94 -19.84 8.55
N ASP A 14 -5.91 -19.63 9.44
CA ASP A 14 -7.14 -18.89 9.16
C ASP A 14 -6.85 -17.44 8.76
N ARG A 15 -5.86 -16.80 9.40
CA ARG A 15 -5.44 -15.43 9.08
C ARG A 15 -4.80 -15.33 7.69
N SER A 16 -3.88 -16.24 7.36
CA SER A 16 -3.26 -16.28 6.03
C SER A 16 -4.30 -16.55 4.94
N ALA A 17 -5.21 -17.51 5.17
CA ALA A 17 -6.29 -17.80 4.23
C ALA A 17 -7.24 -16.60 4.04
N ARG A 18 -7.48 -15.83 5.10
CA ARG A 18 -8.27 -14.59 5.02
C ARG A 18 -7.55 -13.51 4.23
N LEU A 19 -6.25 -13.32 4.46
CA LEU A 19 -5.42 -12.39 3.69
C LEU A 19 -5.44 -12.72 2.19
N ASP A 20 -5.23 -13.99 1.84
CA ASP A 20 -5.28 -14.48 0.46
C ASP A 20 -6.67 -14.28 -0.18
N THR A 21 -7.73 -14.29 0.63
CA THR A 21 -9.09 -14.06 0.15
C THR A 21 -9.32 -12.59 -0.18
N VAL A 22 -8.99 -11.67 0.73
CA VAL A 22 -9.20 -10.24 0.50
C VAL A 22 -8.30 -9.70 -0.62
N GLU A 23 -7.07 -10.19 -0.72
CA GLU A 23 -6.15 -9.83 -1.81
C GLU A 23 -6.70 -10.27 -3.17
N ARG A 24 -7.20 -11.51 -3.28
CA ARG A 24 -7.83 -11.97 -4.54
C ARG A 24 -9.08 -11.17 -4.90
N GLU A 25 -9.89 -10.79 -3.92
CA GLU A 25 -11.04 -9.90 -4.16
C GLU A 25 -10.59 -8.57 -4.74
N LEU A 26 -9.56 -7.93 -4.16
CA LEU A 26 -8.98 -6.68 -4.67
C LEU A 26 -8.47 -6.86 -6.11
N LEU A 27 -7.61 -7.86 -6.36
CA LEU A 27 -7.02 -8.10 -7.67
C LEU A 27 -8.10 -8.31 -8.74
N SER A 28 -9.22 -8.94 -8.39
CA SER A 28 -10.36 -9.12 -9.30
C SER A 28 -11.14 -7.84 -9.61
N ALA A 29 -11.02 -6.83 -8.74
CA ALA A 29 -11.68 -5.53 -8.88
C ALA A 29 -10.82 -4.50 -9.65
N LEU A 30 -9.50 -4.72 -9.74
CA LEU A 30 -8.59 -3.80 -10.44
C LEU A 30 -8.86 -3.75 -11.95
N PRO A 31 -8.69 -2.56 -12.57
CA PRO A 31 -8.84 -2.44 -14.02
C PRO A 31 -7.71 -3.18 -14.75
N LEU A 32 -8.08 -3.83 -15.86
CA LEU A 32 -7.13 -4.47 -16.80
C LEU A 32 -6.50 -3.42 -17.74
N ASP A 33 -5.92 -2.37 -17.18
CA ASP A 33 -5.44 -1.21 -17.93
C ASP A 33 -3.96 -1.30 -18.33
N GLY A 34 -3.24 -2.33 -17.84
CA GLY A 34 -1.81 -2.47 -18.07
C GLY A 34 -0.94 -1.74 -17.05
N TYR A 35 -1.50 -0.98 -16.11
CA TYR A 35 -0.71 -0.12 -15.24
C TYR A 35 -0.18 -0.85 -14.01
N PRO A 36 0.99 -0.44 -13.50
CA PRO A 36 1.50 -0.93 -12.24
C PRO A 36 0.70 -0.35 -11.06
N HIS A 37 0.41 -1.21 -10.10
CA HIS A 37 -0.27 -0.89 -8.86
C HIS A 37 0.57 -1.34 -7.67
N LEU A 38 0.67 -0.49 -6.65
CA LEU A 38 1.09 -0.89 -5.33
C LEU A 38 -0.14 -1.34 -4.56
N ILE A 39 -0.17 -2.60 -4.14
CA ILE A 39 -1.25 -3.16 -3.33
C ILE A 39 -0.76 -3.44 -1.92
N VAL A 40 -1.64 -3.26 -0.95
CA VAL A 40 -1.42 -3.59 0.46
C VAL A 40 -2.68 -4.29 0.96
N ALA A 41 -2.51 -5.45 1.58
CA ALA A 41 -3.55 -6.21 2.25
C ALA A 41 -3.20 -6.33 3.74
N LEU A 42 -4.20 -6.20 4.59
CA LEU A 42 -4.07 -6.27 6.04
C LEU A 42 -5.18 -7.15 6.62
N THR A 43 -4.81 -8.09 7.49
CA THR A 43 -5.76 -8.92 8.25
C THR A 43 -5.41 -8.90 9.74
N PRO A 44 -6.30 -8.44 10.63
CA PRO A 44 -6.04 -8.40 12.06
C PRO A 44 -6.03 -9.81 12.69
N GLU A 45 -5.33 -9.93 13.81
CA GLU A 45 -5.27 -11.14 14.64
C GLU A 45 -6.60 -11.45 15.30
N ILE A 46 -7.19 -10.44 15.92
CA ILE A 46 -8.49 -10.53 16.55
C ILE A 46 -9.45 -9.71 15.68
N PRO A 47 -10.32 -10.36 14.89
CA PRO A 47 -11.25 -9.67 14.01
C PRO A 47 -12.28 -8.89 14.82
N GLY A 48 -12.67 -7.73 14.28
CA GLY A 48 -13.73 -6.89 14.81
C GLY A 48 -15.09 -7.19 14.17
N GLU A 49 -16.05 -6.30 14.41
CA GLU A 49 -17.35 -6.33 13.74
C GLU A 49 -17.88 -4.90 13.50
N MET A 50 -17.67 -4.40 12.29
CA MET A 50 -18.24 -3.12 11.85
C MET A 50 -19.77 -3.22 11.71
N VAL A 51 -20.50 -2.24 12.21
CA VAL A 51 -21.93 -2.12 11.95
C VAL A 51 -22.15 -1.52 10.56
N MET A 52 -23.02 -2.12 9.75
CA MET A 52 -23.34 -1.63 8.41
C MET A 52 -24.86 -1.46 8.27
N ASN A 53 -25.34 -0.30 8.67
CA ASN A 53 -26.71 0.19 8.46
C ASN A 53 -26.65 1.58 7.79
N SER A 54 -27.79 2.15 7.41
CA SER A 54 -27.81 3.43 6.69
C SER A 54 -27.12 4.57 7.45
N GLU A 55 -27.35 4.67 8.77
CA GLU A 55 -26.77 5.71 9.62
C GLU A 55 -25.24 5.60 9.71
N SER A 56 -24.73 4.41 10.02
CA SER A 56 -23.29 4.15 10.07
C SER A 56 -22.63 4.36 8.71
N PHE A 57 -23.29 3.98 7.61
CA PHE A 57 -22.77 4.19 6.27
C PHE A 57 -22.66 5.68 5.90
N ASP A 58 -23.67 6.50 6.19
CA ASP A 58 -23.61 7.94 5.90
C ASP A 58 -22.48 8.63 6.68
N ARG A 59 -22.26 8.21 7.93
CA ARG A 59 -21.11 8.63 8.73
C ARG A 59 -19.79 8.19 8.09
N TYR A 60 -19.62 6.89 7.80
CA TYR A 60 -18.37 6.38 7.22
C TYR A 60 -18.05 6.96 5.86
N ARG A 61 -19.08 7.26 5.05
CA ARG A 61 -18.90 7.97 3.77
C ARG A 61 -18.24 9.32 4.01
N THR A 62 -18.75 10.10 4.94
CA THR A 62 -18.25 11.46 5.25
C THR A 62 -16.83 11.39 5.79
N GLU A 63 -16.56 10.45 6.71
CA GLU A 63 -15.21 10.23 7.24
C GLU A 63 -14.21 9.84 6.14
N LEU A 64 -14.55 8.85 5.29
CA LEU A 64 -13.65 8.35 4.26
C LEU A 64 -13.40 9.35 3.13
N GLN A 65 -14.36 10.20 2.82
CA GLN A 65 -14.17 11.30 1.87
C GLN A 65 -13.27 12.41 2.43
N GLY A 66 -13.10 12.49 3.76
CA GLY A 66 -12.16 13.40 4.42
C GLY A 66 -10.80 12.76 4.71
N VAL A 67 -10.55 11.52 4.28
CA VAL A 67 -9.24 10.87 4.43
C VAL A 67 -8.32 11.38 3.34
N SER A 68 -7.15 11.88 3.74
CA SER A 68 -6.04 12.19 2.84
C SER A 68 -4.94 11.14 2.96
N LEU A 69 -4.11 11.03 1.93
CA LEU A 69 -2.84 10.31 2.05
C LEU A 69 -1.94 11.01 3.09
N LEU A 70 -1.03 10.28 3.72
CA LEU A 70 -0.12 10.89 4.70
C LEU A 70 0.82 11.88 4.00
N ILE A 71 1.50 12.77 4.73
CA ILE A 71 2.51 13.71 4.19
C ILE A 71 1.97 14.77 3.20
N GLN A 72 1.22 14.39 2.17
CA GLN A 72 0.54 15.28 1.24
C GLN A 72 -0.97 15.19 1.49
N GLU A 73 -1.61 16.32 1.75
CA GLU A 73 -3.07 16.44 1.97
C GLU A 73 -3.87 16.25 0.67
N GLU A 74 -3.57 15.19 -0.08
CA GLU A 74 -4.31 14.75 -1.26
C GLU A 74 -5.43 13.81 -0.82
N ASP A 75 -6.68 14.13 -1.18
CA ASP A 75 -7.84 13.30 -0.86
C ASP A 75 -7.64 11.87 -1.41
N ALA A 76 -7.78 10.88 -0.54
CA ALA A 76 -7.55 9.49 -0.92
C ALA A 76 -8.71 8.90 -1.72
N PHE A 77 -9.94 9.38 -1.49
CA PHE A 77 -11.17 8.81 -2.03
C PHE A 77 -12.23 9.87 -2.35
N THR A 78 -12.87 9.71 -3.51
CA THR A 78 -14.00 10.57 -3.93
C THR A 78 -15.33 9.82 -3.86
N THR A 79 -15.33 8.51 -4.08
CA THR A 79 -16.53 7.67 -4.16
C THR A 79 -16.49 6.57 -3.12
N ILE A 80 -17.55 6.47 -2.28
CA ILE A 80 -17.71 5.42 -1.27
C ILE A 80 -19.00 4.63 -1.55
N ARG A 81 -18.88 3.30 -1.63
CA ARG A 81 -19.98 2.37 -1.91
C ARG A 81 -20.01 1.25 -0.87
N VAL A 82 -21.16 0.58 -0.76
CA VAL A 82 -21.30 -0.65 0.01
C VAL A 82 -21.11 -1.85 -0.92
N GLY A 83 -20.17 -2.72 -0.57
CA GLY A 83 -20.00 -4.04 -1.18
C GLY A 83 -20.49 -5.15 -0.25
N SER A 84 -20.37 -6.40 -0.69
CA SER A 84 -20.70 -7.54 0.17
C SER A 84 -19.79 -7.55 1.40
N ARG A 85 -20.38 -7.28 2.58
CA ARG A 85 -19.71 -7.24 3.89
C ARG A 85 -18.51 -6.29 3.97
N ARG A 86 -18.51 -5.19 3.20
CA ARG A 86 -17.41 -4.23 3.15
C ARG A 86 -17.82 -2.85 2.64
N LEU A 87 -17.02 -1.83 2.92
CA LEU A 87 -17.04 -0.56 2.22
C LEU A 87 -16.03 -0.62 1.07
N ILE A 88 -16.36 -0.01 -0.07
CA ILE A 88 -15.46 0.14 -1.22
C ILE A 88 -15.27 1.64 -1.42
N ALA A 89 -14.04 2.10 -1.24
CA ALA A 89 -13.64 3.49 -1.38
C ALA A 89 -12.71 3.61 -2.59
N THR A 90 -13.05 4.47 -3.54
CA THR A 90 -12.26 4.66 -4.76
C THR A 90 -12.04 6.13 -5.03
N ASP A 91 -10.90 6.46 -5.61
CA ASP A 91 -10.70 7.72 -6.32
C ASP A 91 -10.77 7.50 -7.85
N GLY A 92 -11.04 8.54 -8.63
CA GLY A 92 -11.09 8.48 -10.09
C GLY A 92 -12.47 8.62 -10.72
N HIS A 93 -12.49 8.90 -12.02
CA HIS A 93 -13.73 9.09 -12.79
C HIS A 93 -14.51 7.75 -12.92
N PRO A 94 -15.85 7.74 -12.79
CA PRO A 94 -16.69 6.54 -12.90
C PRO A 94 -16.66 5.81 -14.26
N ASP A 95 -15.88 6.29 -15.23
CA ASP A 95 -15.70 5.62 -16.53
C ASP A 95 -14.68 4.45 -16.47
N GLY A 96 -14.07 4.22 -15.31
CA GLY A 96 -13.27 3.04 -15.00
C GLY A 96 -11.85 3.05 -15.58
N MET A 97 -11.39 4.18 -16.13
CA MET A 97 -10.06 4.30 -16.75
C MET A 97 -9.05 5.09 -15.92
N SER A 98 -9.49 5.64 -14.77
CA SER A 98 -8.72 6.56 -13.95
C SER A 98 -8.82 6.29 -12.45
N HIS A 99 -9.03 5.04 -12.01
CA HIS A 99 -8.96 4.76 -10.58
C HIS A 99 -7.51 4.88 -10.10
N HIS A 100 -7.20 5.99 -9.41
CA HIS A 100 -5.90 6.19 -8.79
C HIS A 100 -5.78 5.36 -7.52
N SER A 101 -6.87 5.28 -6.75
CA SER A 101 -6.94 4.56 -5.47
C SER A 101 -8.15 3.62 -5.45
N HIS A 102 -7.99 2.38 -5.01
CA HIS A 102 -9.08 1.43 -4.75
C HIS A 102 -8.87 0.74 -3.40
N CYS A 103 -9.80 0.92 -2.48
CA CYS A 103 -9.70 0.43 -1.12
C CYS A 103 -10.96 -0.37 -0.75
N GLU A 104 -10.77 -1.56 -0.20
CA GLU A 104 -11.85 -2.41 0.30
C GLU A 104 -11.68 -2.63 1.80
N LEU A 105 -12.69 -2.21 2.57
CA LEU A 105 -12.66 -2.18 4.03
C LEU A 105 -13.70 -3.17 4.57
N HIS A 106 -13.26 -4.38 4.92
CA HIS A 106 -14.16 -5.46 5.33
C HIS A 106 -14.66 -5.31 6.76
N ARG A 107 -15.85 -5.87 6.99
CA ARG A 107 -16.56 -5.81 8.27
C ARG A 107 -15.78 -6.38 9.45
N ASP A 108 -14.88 -7.33 9.20
CA ASP A 108 -14.07 -8.00 10.22
C ASP A 108 -12.77 -7.24 10.58
N GLY A 109 -12.53 -6.09 9.96
CA GLY A 109 -11.31 -5.29 10.12
C GLY A 109 -10.22 -5.63 9.11
N SER A 110 -10.39 -6.67 8.29
CA SER A 110 -9.50 -6.90 7.15
C SER A 110 -9.70 -5.81 6.12
N GLY A 111 -8.67 -5.51 5.34
CA GLY A 111 -8.81 -4.56 4.25
C GLY A 111 -7.69 -4.62 3.25
N THR A 112 -7.93 -4.01 2.11
CA THR A 112 -6.97 -3.92 1.02
C THR A 112 -6.97 -2.53 0.43
N PHE A 113 -5.81 -2.05 0.01
CA PHE A 113 -5.63 -0.78 -0.65
C PHE A 113 -4.77 -0.97 -1.89
N ALA A 114 -5.17 -0.42 -3.02
CA ALA A 114 -4.41 -0.41 -4.25
C ALA A 114 -4.25 1.02 -4.74
N GLN A 115 -3.01 1.42 -5.02
CA GLN A 115 -2.69 2.67 -5.67
C GLN A 115 -2.08 2.40 -7.04
N ARG A 116 -2.63 3.01 -8.07
CA ARG A 116 -1.95 3.09 -9.37
C ARG A 116 -0.71 3.97 -9.25
N VAL A 117 0.44 3.42 -9.62
CA VAL A 117 1.70 4.15 -9.59
C VAL A 117 1.79 5.08 -10.81
N PRO A 118 2.17 6.37 -10.64
CA PRO A 118 2.33 7.29 -11.76
C PRO A 118 3.41 6.78 -12.72
N LEU A 119 3.08 6.82 -14.02
CA LEU A 119 4.03 6.41 -15.05
C LEU A 119 5.16 7.44 -15.18
N ARG A 120 6.36 7.03 -14.77
CA ARG A 120 7.60 7.70 -15.16
C ARG A 120 8.35 6.79 -16.11
N PHE A 121 9.03 7.38 -17.08
CA PHE A 121 9.81 6.63 -18.06
C PHE A 121 11.27 6.96 -17.94
N MET A 122 12.08 5.93 -18.10
CA MET A 122 13.51 6.04 -18.24
C MET A 122 13.95 5.18 -19.42
N ASP A 123 14.85 5.71 -20.24
CA ASP A 123 15.45 4.98 -21.36
C ASP A 123 16.87 4.56 -20.93
N ILE A 124 17.10 3.25 -20.87
CA ILE A 124 18.40 2.64 -20.54
C ILE A 124 18.77 1.73 -21.71
N ASP A 125 19.97 1.89 -22.29
CA ASP A 125 20.46 1.06 -23.40
C ASP A 125 19.45 0.87 -24.54
N TYR A 126 18.76 1.96 -24.93
CA TYR A 126 17.71 1.99 -25.96
C TYR A 126 16.45 1.17 -25.63
N LYS A 127 16.28 0.75 -24.38
CA LYS A 127 15.06 0.14 -23.83
C LYS A 127 14.38 1.11 -22.90
N ARG A 128 13.06 1.23 -23.06
CA ARG A 128 12.23 2.06 -22.20
C ARG A 128 11.69 1.24 -21.05
N PHE A 129 11.75 1.80 -19.85
CA PHE A 129 11.29 1.20 -18.60
C PHE A 129 10.28 2.11 -17.92
N THR A 130 9.35 1.50 -17.17
CA THR A 130 8.54 2.23 -16.20
C THR A 130 9.36 2.32 -14.92
N TRP A 131 9.45 3.51 -14.34
CA TRP A 131 10.29 3.76 -13.17
C TRP A 131 9.45 4.20 -11.95
N LEU A 132 9.69 3.57 -10.80
CA LEU A 132 9.10 3.93 -9.51
C LEU A 132 10.18 4.42 -8.53
N PRO A 133 10.15 5.69 -8.12
CA PRO A 133 10.97 6.21 -7.03
C PRO A 133 10.64 5.52 -5.68
N PRO A 134 11.65 5.07 -4.89
CA PRO A 134 11.44 4.47 -3.58
C PRO A 134 10.69 5.36 -2.57
N ASP A 135 10.87 6.68 -2.62
CA ASP A 135 10.17 7.62 -1.73
C ASP A 135 8.67 7.64 -1.96
N LEU A 136 8.24 7.60 -3.22
CA LEU A 136 6.85 7.46 -3.59
C LEU A 136 6.27 6.13 -3.12
N MET A 137 7.01 5.02 -3.29
CA MET A 137 6.58 3.71 -2.81
C MET A 137 6.40 3.70 -1.28
N VAL A 138 7.40 4.19 -0.55
CA VAL A 138 7.38 4.27 0.92
C VAL A 138 6.23 5.16 1.42
N TRP A 139 6.01 6.31 0.79
CA TRP A 139 4.89 7.19 1.11
C TRP A 139 3.53 6.51 0.96
N LEU A 140 3.32 5.81 -0.16
CA LEU A 140 2.08 5.10 -0.41
C LEU A 140 1.87 3.91 0.53
N LEU A 141 2.94 3.17 0.85
CA LEU A 141 2.91 2.10 1.85
C LEU A 141 2.47 2.64 3.22
N MET A 142 3.11 3.70 3.73
CA MET A 142 2.72 4.30 5.02
C MET A 142 1.25 4.73 5.02
N SER A 143 0.80 5.37 3.95
CA SER A 143 -0.58 5.85 3.82
C SER A 143 -1.58 4.70 3.81
N ALA A 144 -1.32 3.66 3.01
CA ALA A 144 -2.17 2.48 2.93
C ALA A 144 -2.25 1.76 4.29
N LEU A 145 -1.11 1.53 4.95
CA LEU A 145 -1.06 0.89 6.26
C LEU A 145 -1.88 1.66 7.30
N ASN A 146 -1.72 2.98 7.36
CA ASN A 146 -2.45 3.80 8.32
C ASN A 146 -3.96 3.80 8.06
N ILE A 147 -4.40 3.94 6.80
CA ILE A 147 -5.81 3.87 6.42
C ILE A 147 -6.44 2.53 6.81
N LEU A 148 -5.76 1.42 6.49
CA LEU A 148 -6.24 0.07 6.79
C LEU A 148 -6.27 -0.18 8.31
N ALA A 149 -5.25 0.29 9.03
CA ALA A 149 -5.18 0.13 10.47
C ALA A 149 -6.23 0.97 11.22
N LEU A 150 -6.45 2.22 10.81
CA LEU A 150 -7.52 3.07 11.33
C LEU A 150 -8.89 2.44 11.11
N HIS A 151 -9.15 1.87 9.93
CA HIS A 151 -10.39 1.12 9.69
C HIS A 151 -10.54 -0.06 10.66
N ALA A 152 -9.53 -0.92 10.73
CA ALA A 152 -9.57 -2.10 11.57
C ALA A 152 -9.80 -1.73 13.04
N ARG A 153 -9.03 -0.77 13.58
CA ARG A 153 -9.12 -0.31 14.97
C ARG A 153 -10.42 0.44 15.25
N ASP A 154 -10.68 1.51 14.51
CA ASP A 154 -11.70 2.51 14.89
C ASP A 154 -13.11 2.15 14.40
N ARG A 155 -13.23 1.51 13.22
CA ARG A 155 -14.54 1.15 12.66
C ARG A 155 -15.01 -0.22 13.04
N THR A 156 -14.09 -1.16 13.27
CA THR A 156 -14.44 -2.56 13.54
C THR A 156 -14.15 -2.99 14.98
N GLY A 157 -13.25 -2.30 15.69
CA GLY A 157 -12.79 -2.72 17.01
C GLY A 157 -11.88 -3.94 16.98
N ALA A 158 -11.22 -4.21 15.85
CA ALA A 158 -10.21 -5.26 15.76
C ALA A 158 -8.99 -4.93 16.63
N THR A 159 -8.29 -5.95 17.11
CA THR A 159 -7.15 -5.78 18.05
C THR A 159 -6.04 -6.80 17.81
N GLY A 160 -4.91 -6.63 18.50
CA GLY A 160 -3.76 -7.52 18.45
C GLY A 160 -2.77 -7.15 17.35
N THR A 161 -2.07 -8.15 16.80
CA THR A 161 -1.20 -7.96 15.63
C THR A 161 -2.01 -7.91 14.34
N ALA A 162 -1.41 -7.41 13.27
CA ALA A 162 -1.95 -7.51 11.92
C ALA A 162 -0.92 -8.23 11.03
N LEU A 163 -1.40 -9.18 10.22
CA LEU A 163 -0.63 -9.74 9.13
C LEU A 163 -0.83 -8.87 7.90
N ILE A 164 0.27 -8.47 7.28
CA ILE A 164 0.29 -7.53 6.18
C ILE A 164 1.05 -8.14 5.01
N ARG A 165 0.52 -7.97 3.80
CA ARG A 165 1.25 -8.23 2.56
C ARG A 165 1.18 -7.00 1.69
N ALA A 166 2.31 -6.57 1.15
CA ALA A 166 2.37 -5.55 0.13
C ALA A 166 2.94 -6.16 -1.15
N ALA A 167 2.46 -5.72 -2.30
CA ALA A 167 3.03 -6.12 -3.57
C ALA A 167 2.99 -4.99 -4.59
N LEU A 168 4.02 -4.93 -5.41
CA LEU A 168 4.07 -4.14 -6.62
C LEU A 168 3.69 -5.05 -7.78
N VAL A 169 2.50 -4.86 -8.34
CA VAL A 169 1.91 -5.73 -9.36
C VAL A 169 1.65 -4.94 -10.64
N GLN A 170 1.91 -5.56 -11.79
CA GLN A 170 1.54 -4.98 -13.07
C GLN A 170 0.26 -5.65 -13.60
N SER A 171 -0.83 -4.88 -13.73
CA SER A 171 -2.09 -5.40 -14.27
C SER A 171 -1.90 -5.81 -15.74
N PRO A 172 -2.48 -6.93 -16.20
CA PRO A 172 -2.41 -7.29 -17.61
C PRO A 172 -3.29 -6.36 -18.45
N PRO A 173 -2.90 -6.04 -19.70
CA PRO A 173 -3.70 -5.19 -20.58
C PRO A 173 -4.95 -5.93 -21.08
N ARG A 174 -6.10 -5.23 -21.12
CA ARG A 174 -7.40 -5.76 -21.57
C ARG A 174 -7.39 -6.35 -22.98
N GLN A 175 -6.53 -5.85 -23.87
CA GLN A 175 -6.36 -6.33 -25.23
C GLN A 175 -4.86 -6.45 -25.53
N PRO A 176 -4.24 -7.62 -25.34
CA PRO A 176 -2.79 -7.79 -25.47
C PRO A 176 -2.26 -7.51 -26.89
N ASP A 177 -3.12 -7.63 -27.92
CA ASP A 177 -2.71 -7.48 -29.32
C ASP A 177 -2.96 -6.10 -29.94
N ASP A 178 -3.58 -5.16 -29.22
CA ASP A 178 -3.91 -3.82 -29.74
C ASP A 178 -2.64 -3.04 -30.08
N PRO A 179 -2.33 -2.80 -31.38
CA PRO A 179 -1.12 -2.12 -31.81
C PRO A 179 -1.04 -0.66 -31.34
N SER A 180 -2.16 -0.03 -30.99
CA SER A 180 -2.17 1.32 -30.42
C SER A 180 -1.77 1.36 -28.93
N ARG A 181 -1.80 0.19 -28.25
CA ARG A 181 -1.44 0.00 -26.84
C ARG A 181 -0.16 -0.81 -26.61
N ARG A 182 0.50 -1.32 -27.67
CA ARG A 182 1.79 -2.04 -27.60
C ARG A 182 2.95 -1.27 -26.97
N ALA A 183 2.77 0.01 -26.66
CA ALA A 183 3.74 0.82 -25.92
C ALA A 183 3.58 0.75 -24.40
N PHE A 184 2.65 -0.05 -23.87
CA PHE A 184 2.36 -0.11 -22.44
C PHE A 184 1.93 -1.51 -21.97
N PRO A 185 2.38 -1.95 -20.78
CA PRO A 185 3.42 -1.36 -19.92
C PRO A 185 4.84 -1.81 -20.29
N PHE A 186 5.80 -0.88 -20.20
CA PHE A 186 7.22 -1.21 -20.14
C PHE A 186 7.55 -1.91 -18.81
N PRO A 187 8.57 -2.79 -18.75
CA PRO A 187 8.96 -3.44 -17.50
C PRO A 187 9.18 -2.41 -16.40
N LEU A 188 8.68 -2.69 -15.21
CA LEU A 188 8.78 -1.83 -14.04
C LEU A 188 10.11 -2.05 -13.32
N ILE A 189 10.77 -0.95 -13.00
CA ILE A 189 12.00 -0.91 -12.22
C ILE A 189 11.80 0.05 -11.04
N VAL A 190 12.21 -0.38 -9.84
CA VAL A 190 12.38 0.49 -8.69
C VAL A 190 13.82 1.01 -8.68
N ASP A 191 14.02 2.32 -8.70
CA ASP A 191 15.37 2.92 -8.74
C ASP A 191 15.38 4.33 -8.09
N TYR A 192 16.52 4.82 -7.65
CA TYR A 192 16.66 6.17 -7.11
C TYR A 192 16.77 7.24 -8.19
N GLY A 193 17.02 6.86 -9.45
CA GLY A 193 16.94 7.75 -10.61
C GLY A 193 17.95 8.91 -10.61
N VAL A 194 19.03 8.79 -9.83
CA VAL A 194 20.04 9.85 -9.66
C VAL A 194 21.31 9.63 -10.49
N ASP A 195 21.55 8.42 -10.98
CA ASP A 195 22.75 8.07 -11.72
C ASP A 195 22.39 7.57 -13.14
N GLU A 196 23.26 7.87 -14.12
CA GLU A 196 23.20 7.26 -15.48
C GLU A 196 23.41 5.74 -15.44
N VAL A 197 23.75 5.19 -14.27
CA VAL A 197 23.88 3.76 -14.01
C VAL A 197 22.66 3.32 -13.18
N PRO A 198 21.79 2.46 -13.75
CA PRO A 198 20.71 1.85 -12.99
C PRO A 198 21.26 1.11 -11.78
N LEU A 199 20.72 1.39 -10.59
CA LEU A 199 21.06 0.62 -9.40
C LEU A 199 20.35 -0.74 -9.41
N SER A 200 19.21 -0.81 -10.11
CA SER A 200 18.52 -2.05 -10.37
C SER A 200 19.04 -2.73 -11.63
N THR A 201 19.35 -4.02 -11.52
CA THR A 201 19.72 -4.88 -12.65
C THR A 201 18.54 -5.74 -13.14
N GLN A 202 17.37 -5.60 -12.51
CA GLN A 202 16.23 -6.51 -12.68
C GLN A 202 14.91 -5.74 -12.80
N SER A 203 14.10 -6.11 -13.80
CA SER A 203 12.72 -5.66 -13.88
C SER A 203 11.81 -6.63 -13.12
N CYS A 204 10.90 -6.11 -12.29
CA CYS A 204 9.92 -6.92 -11.56
C CYS A 204 8.53 -6.74 -12.15
N THR A 205 7.94 -7.82 -12.63
CA THR A 205 6.49 -7.89 -12.94
C THR A 205 5.65 -8.11 -11.68
N HIS A 206 6.29 -8.61 -10.63
CA HIS A 206 5.74 -8.84 -9.31
C HIS A 206 6.89 -8.75 -8.29
N ALA A 207 6.71 -7.98 -7.23
CA ALA A 207 7.60 -7.95 -6.07
C ALA A 207 6.73 -7.77 -4.83
N ASP A 208 6.87 -8.64 -3.85
CA ASP A 208 6.05 -8.66 -2.65
C ASP A 208 6.89 -8.60 -1.39
N GLY A 209 6.22 -8.27 -0.29
CA GLY A 209 6.77 -8.40 1.05
C GLY A 209 5.69 -8.62 2.09
N GLU A 210 6.05 -9.28 3.17
CA GLU A 210 5.16 -9.58 4.29
C GLU A 210 5.69 -9.01 5.60
N ALA A 211 4.78 -8.50 6.44
CA ALA A 211 5.13 -7.97 7.75
C ALA A 211 4.06 -8.33 8.79
N VAL A 212 4.49 -8.35 10.05
CA VAL A 212 3.58 -8.44 11.20
C VAL A 212 3.89 -7.28 12.13
N ALA A 213 2.87 -6.48 12.44
CA ALA A 213 2.98 -5.33 13.32
C ALA A 213 1.79 -5.25 14.27
N LEU A 214 1.92 -4.49 15.37
CA LEU A 214 0.79 -4.21 16.25
C LEU A 214 -0.19 -3.29 15.54
N LEU A 215 -1.48 -3.64 15.58
CA LEU A 215 -2.50 -2.91 14.84
C LEU A 215 -2.61 -1.45 15.31
N ASP A 216 -2.57 -1.24 16.62
CA ASP A 216 -2.67 0.10 17.20
C ASP A 216 -1.49 1.00 16.81
N ASP A 217 -0.30 0.41 16.68
CA ASP A 217 0.92 1.12 16.29
C ASP A 217 0.88 1.59 14.83
N LEU A 218 0.23 0.84 13.94
CA LEU A 218 0.03 1.23 12.53
C LEU A 218 -1.01 2.35 12.39
N ALA A 219 -2.01 2.35 13.26
CA ALA A 219 -3.08 3.34 13.27
C ALA A 219 -2.63 4.69 13.89
N ILE A 220 -1.44 4.76 14.48
CA ILE A 220 -0.83 5.97 15.00
C ILE A 220 0.29 6.40 14.05
N GLU A 221 0.21 7.63 13.56
CA GLU A 221 1.29 8.24 12.81
C GLU A 221 2.51 8.43 13.73
N GLY A 222 3.53 7.58 13.57
CA GLY A 222 4.69 7.54 14.45
C GLY A 222 5.77 6.53 14.00
N PRO A 223 6.84 6.34 14.79
CA PRO A 223 7.98 5.51 14.40
C PRO A 223 7.62 4.06 14.08
N ALA A 224 6.64 3.48 14.76
CA ALA A 224 6.25 2.07 14.55
C ALA A 224 5.61 1.85 13.16
N LEU A 225 4.81 2.80 12.66
CA LEU A 225 4.32 2.80 11.28
C LEU A 225 5.49 2.85 10.27
N VAL A 226 6.51 3.66 10.55
CA VAL A 226 7.72 3.76 9.73
C VAL A 226 8.51 2.45 9.72
N GLN A 227 8.65 1.78 10.86
CA GLN A 227 9.31 0.47 10.98
C GLN A 227 8.59 -0.62 10.18
N ALA A 228 7.26 -0.70 10.29
CA ALA A 228 6.48 -1.66 9.52
C ALA A 228 6.60 -1.39 8.02
N THR A 229 6.63 -0.10 7.64
CA THR A 229 6.84 0.29 6.24
C THR A 229 8.24 -0.09 5.75
N SER A 230 9.29 0.12 6.54
CA SER A 230 10.65 -0.23 6.12
C SER A 230 10.79 -1.72 5.83
N GLN A 231 10.19 -2.59 6.66
CA GLN A 231 10.21 -4.03 6.44
C GLN A 231 9.60 -4.41 5.08
N LEU A 232 8.41 -3.90 4.77
CA LEU A 232 7.74 -4.16 3.49
C LEU A 232 8.51 -3.55 2.31
N ALA A 233 9.00 -2.32 2.47
CA ALA A 233 9.70 -1.61 1.42
C ALA A 233 11.03 -2.28 1.08
N ASP A 234 11.77 -2.75 2.08
CA ASP A 234 13.04 -3.46 1.91
C ASP A 234 12.84 -4.74 1.08
N GLU A 235 11.83 -5.57 1.40
CA GLU A 235 11.53 -6.78 0.63
C GLU A 235 11.18 -6.47 -0.84
N ILE A 236 10.37 -5.44 -1.08
CA ILE A 236 9.99 -5.03 -2.44
C ILE A 236 11.20 -4.51 -3.24
N VAL A 237 12.05 -3.65 -2.66
CA VAL A 237 13.20 -3.10 -3.41
C VAL A 237 14.31 -4.14 -3.61
N GLN A 238 14.43 -5.12 -2.71
CA GLN A 238 15.37 -6.25 -2.85
C GLN A 238 15.06 -7.13 -4.05
N ALA A 239 13.79 -7.29 -4.41
CA ALA A 239 13.41 -7.97 -5.65
C ALA A 239 13.96 -7.23 -6.90
N SER A 240 14.22 -5.93 -6.80
CA SER A 240 14.85 -5.12 -7.85
C SER A 240 16.38 -5.02 -7.70
N GLY A 241 17.00 -5.74 -6.75
CA GLY A 241 18.45 -5.72 -6.52
C GLY A 241 18.96 -4.56 -5.64
N ILE A 242 18.08 -3.81 -5.00
CA ILE A 242 18.43 -2.74 -4.06
C ILE A 242 18.43 -3.30 -2.64
N ALA A 243 19.48 -3.03 -1.85
CA ALA A 243 19.64 -3.65 -0.53
C ALA A 243 18.60 -3.18 0.50
N GLU A 244 18.30 -1.87 0.54
CA GLU A 244 17.35 -1.26 1.46
C GLU A 244 16.62 -0.07 0.82
N ALA A 245 15.42 0.21 1.30
CA ALA A 245 14.65 1.38 0.94
C ALA A 245 15.19 2.62 1.67
N LEU A 246 16.02 3.40 0.97
CA LEU A 246 16.70 4.58 1.51
C LEU A 246 15.78 5.58 2.24
N PRO A 247 14.52 5.86 1.84
CA PRO A 247 13.71 6.89 2.51
C PRO A 247 13.42 6.63 4.00
N VAL A 248 13.50 5.38 4.46
CA VAL A 248 13.15 4.95 5.83
C VAL A 248 14.22 4.08 6.44
N THR A 249 14.15 3.87 7.76
CA THR A 249 15.05 2.98 8.49
C THR A 249 14.25 1.95 9.29
N SER A 250 14.88 0.80 9.56
CA SER A 250 14.33 -0.22 10.47
C SER A 250 14.18 0.26 11.92
N ALA A 251 14.76 1.42 12.28
CA ALA A 251 14.59 2.05 13.59
C ALA A 251 13.34 2.94 13.66
N GLY A 252 12.63 3.17 12.54
CA GLY A 252 11.45 4.03 12.49
C GLY A 252 11.78 5.50 12.24
N GLU A 253 12.86 5.74 11.51
CA GLU A 253 13.35 7.08 11.18
C GLU A 253 13.22 7.34 9.68
N LEU A 254 13.22 8.62 9.28
CA LEU A 254 13.17 9.03 7.88
C LEU A 254 14.54 9.56 7.46
N ARG A 255 15.12 9.04 6.37
CA ARG A 255 16.40 9.53 5.85
C ARG A 255 16.17 10.62 4.82
N GLN A 256 16.49 11.87 5.15
CA GLN A 256 16.25 13.03 4.30
C GLN A 256 16.78 12.88 2.87
N ALA A 257 17.94 12.25 2.69
CA ALA A 257 18.54 11.99 1.38
C ALA A 257 17.70 11.06 0.49
N GLY A 258 16.93 10.14 1.09
CA GLY A 258 16.07 9.22 0.35
C GLY A 258 14.79 9.83 -0.18
N TRP A 259 14.42 11.04 0.27
CA TRP A 259 13.20 11.72 -0.16
C TRP A 259 13.47 12.72 -1.28
N GLY A 260 12.73 12.59 -2.38
CA GLY A 260 12.74 13.52 -3.50
C GLY A 260 12.34 14.93 -3.09
N VAL A 261 12.80 15.93 -3.84
CA VAL A 261 12.64 17.35 -3.50
C VAL A 261 11.17 17.74 -3.32
N SER A 262 10.26 17.15 -4.09
CA SER A 262 8.82 17.42 -4.01
C SER A 262 8.19 17.01 -2.68
N LEU A 263 8.61 15.88 -2.10
CA LEU A 263 8.04 15.34 -0.86
C LEU A 263 8.82 15.74 0.39
N ARG A 264 10.11 16.06 0.26
CA ARG A 264 11.03 16.27 1.39
C ARG A 264 10.55 17.30 2.42
N ASN A 265 10.02 18.43 1.98
CA ASN A 265 9.57 19.49 2.89
C ASN A 265 8.31 19.08 3.65
N ALA A 266 7.34 18.49 2.95
CA ALA A 266 6.10 17.99 3.54
C ALA A 266 6.40 16.86 4.52
N MET A 267 7.25 15.91 4.12
CA MET A 267 7.73 14.80 4.96
C MET A 267 8.38 15.34 6.24
N THR A 268 9.27 16.32 6.14
CA THR A 268 9.97 16.87 7.32
C THR A 268 9.01 17.53 8.30
N LYS A 269 7.99 18.25 7.79
CA LYS A 269 6.94 18.87 8.60
C LYS A 269 6.08 17.82 9.29
N TRP A 270 5.65 16.80 8.54
CA TRP A 270 4.88 15.68 9.04
C TRP A 270 5.64 14.92 10.14
N ALA A 271 6.90 14.54 9.88
CA ALA A 271 7.75 13.84 10.83
C ALA A 271 7.86 14.58 12.18
N ARG A 272 8.06 15.90 12.12
CA ARG A 272 8.10 16.75 13.33
C ARG A 272 6.79 16.76 14.10
N ALA A 273 5.64 16.80 13.42
CA ALA A 273 4.33 16.79 14.05
C ALA A 273 4.04 15.48 14.80
N HIS A 274 4.63 14.38 14.31
CA HIS A 274 4.39 13.02 14.79
C HIS A 274 5.55 12.42 15.60
N GLY A 275 6.56 13.22 15.96
CA GLY A 275 7.68 12.78 16.79
C GLY A 275 8.60 11.75 16.11
N ILE A 276 8.67 11.77 14.78
CA ILE A 276 9.52 10.90 13.98
C ILE A 276 10.86 11.61 13.71
N ASN A 277 11.96 10.91 13.97
CA ASN A 277 13.29 11.46 13.71
C ASN A 277 13.56 11.54 12.21
N VAL A 278 14.10 12.68 11.78
CA VAL A 278 14.63 12.86 10.42
C VAL A 278 16.14 12.88 10.53
N VAL A 279 16.78 11.91 9.88
CA VAL A 279 18.24 11.78 9.83
C VAL A 279 18.75 12.22 8.46
N SER A 280 19.97 12.73 8.40
CA SER A 280 20.56 13.29 7.17
C SER A 280 20.79 12.25 6.06
N ALA A 281 20.83 10.96 6.44
CA ALA A 281 21.69 9.92 5.85
C ALA A 281 23.18 10.21 6.09
#